data_AF-A0A1F5SGV7-F1
#
_entry.id   AF-A0A1F5SGV7-F1
#
_cell.length_a   1.000
_cell.length_b   1.000
_cell.length_c   1.000
_cell.angle_alpha   90.00
_cell.angle_beta   90.00
_cell.angle_gamma   90.00
#
_symmetry.space_group_name_H-M   'P 1'
#
loop_
_entity.id
_entity.type
_entity.pdbx_description
1 polymer ?
#
loop_
_entity_poly.entity_id
_entity_poly.type
_entity_poly.pdbx_seq_one_letter_code
_entity_poly.pdbx_strand_id
1 'polypeptide(L)'
;MNKIKEYRHLILLFFLLAVLIVPYFVFAATPLDNLEKVGTEGAGYAPYEDGEYNNTFITVVGVIIKAFLSLLGVIFIVLILFGGYNWMTAAGDEQKVSKAKDTISRALIGLIIVVGSFAIWQFISNAIILEI
;
A
#
# COMPACT_ATOMS: atom_id res chain seq x y z
N MET A 1 10.00 39.44 -9.28
CA MET A 1 9.71 38.08 -9.77
C MET A 1 10.40 36.99 -8.91
N ASN A 2 10.35 37.07 -7.57
CA ASN A 2 11.08 36.13 -6.69
C ASN A 2 10.29 35.55 -5.49
N LYS A 3 9.05 35.96 -5.23
CA LYS A 3 8.30 35.45 -4.06
C LYS A 3 7.85 33.99 -4.20
N ILE A 4 7.68 33.48 -5.42
CA ILE A 4 7.20 32.10 -5.67
C ILE A 4 8.24 31.05 -5.23
N LYS A 5 9.54 31.38 -5.25
CA LYS A 5 10.60 30.45 -4.84
C LYS A 5 10.65 30.23 -3.32
N GLU A 6 10.29 31.23 -2.51
CA GLU A 6 10.30 31.11 -1.04
C GLU A 6 9.12 30.26 -0.54
N TYR A 7 7.93 30.40 -1.13
CA TYR A 7 6.77 29.60 -0.75
C TYR A 7 6.80 28.16 -1.26
N ARG A 8 7.77 27.80 -2.12
CA ARG A 8 7.88 26.44 -2.69
C ARG A 8 7.97 25.36 -1.61
N HIS A 9 8.74 25.60 -0.55
CA HIS A 9 8.87 24.65 0.56
C HIS A 9 7.61 24.59 1.43
N LEU A 10 6.93 25.72 1.62
CA LEU A 10 5.65 25.80 2.33
C LEU A 10 4.52 25.09 1.57
N ILE A 11 4.47 25.23 0.25
CA ILE A 11 3.50 24.54 -0.62
C ILE A 11 3.75 23.02 -0.62
N LEU A 12 5.01 22.58 -0.69
CA LEU A 12 5.37 21.17 -0.59
C LEU A 12 5.03 20.58 0.79
N LEU A 13 5.23 21.34 1.87
CA LEU A 13 4.93 20.91 3.23
C LEU A 13 3.41 20.84 3.44
N PHE A 14 2.65 21.82 2.95
CA PHE A 14 1.19 21.79 2.96
C PHE A 14 0.64 20.60 2.15
N PHE A 15 1.22 20.31 0.98
CA PHE A 15 0.84 19.15 0.18
C PHE A 15 1.15 17.82 0.90
N LEU A 16 2.32 17.71 1.53
CA LEU A 16 2.71 16.53 2.32
C LEU A 16 1.81 16.33 3.54
N LEU A 17 1.45 17.42 4.22
CA LEU A 17 0.53 17.42 5.35
C LEU A 17 -0.90 17.06 4.89
N ALA A 18 -1.35 17.59 3.75
CA ALA A 18 -2.63 17.23 3.15
C ALA A 18 -2.68 15.75 2.77
N VAL A 19 -1.63 15.20 2.13
CA VAL A 19 -1.55 13.77 1.80
C VAL A 19 -1.61 12.89 3.05
N LEU A 20 -1.09 13.37 4.18
CA LEU A 20 -1.12 12.65 5.45
C LEU A 20 -2.50 12.73 6.15
N ILE A 21 -3.26 13.81 5.92
CA ILE A 21 -4.56 14.04 6.56
C ILE A 21 -5.74 13.53 5.69
N VAL A 22 -5.63 13.54 4.36
CA VAL A 22 -6.62 13.00 3.41
C VAL A 22 -7.11 11.57 3.76
N PRO A 23 -6.26 10.61 4.17
CA PRO A 23 -6.74 9.29 4.59
C PRO A 23 -7.67 9.32 5.81
N TYR A 24 -7.65 10.37 6.63
CA TYR A 24 -8.56 10.53 7.78
C TYR A 24 -9.96 11.01 7.38
N PHE A 25 -10.13 11.60 6.19
CA PHE A 25 -11.43 12.08 5.72
C PHE A 25 -12.26 11.02 4.97
N VAL A 26 -11.77 9.78 4.87
CA VAL A 26 -12.54 8.65 4.34
C VAL A 26 -13.49 8.14 5.42
N PHE A 27 -14.69 8.72 5.47
CA PHE A 27 -15.80 8.23 6.31
C PHE A 27 -16.38 6.95 5.71
N ALA A 28 -15.98 5.79 6.24
CA ALA A 28 -16.78 4.58 6.42
C ALA A 28 -15.93 3.39 6.89
N ALA A 29 -14.63 3.40 6.62
CA ALA A 29 -13.72 2.36 7.08
C ALA A 29 -12.36 3.02 7.31
N THR A 30 -11.81 2.90 8.52
CA THR A 30 -10.49 3.49 8.76
C THR A 30 -9.51 2.82 7.80
N PRO A 31 -8.56 3.58 7.20
CA PRO A 31 -7.51 2.99 6.38
C PRO A 31 -6.75 1.88 7.12
N LEU A 32 -6.72 1.96 8.46
CA LEU A 32 -6.15 0.97 9.36
C LEU A 32 -6.98 -0.34 9.38
N ASP A 33 -8.31 -0.25 9.46
CA ASP A 33 -9.20 -1.43 9.39
C ASP A 33 -9.14 -2.10 8.02
N ASN A 34 -9.06 -1.32 6.94
CA ASN A 34 -8.89 -1.89 5.60
C ASN A 34 -7.54 -2.58 5.45
N LEU A 35 -6.47 -2.01 6.04
CA LEU A 35 -5.13 -2.62 6.03
C LEU A 35 -5.08 -3.90 6.88
N GLU A 36 -5.78 -3.90 8.01
CA GLU A 36 -5.99 -5.06 8.85
C GLU A 36 -6.76 -6.16 8.12
N LYS A 37 -7.87 -5.80 7.44
CA LYS A 37 -8.66 -6.72 6.63
C LYS A 37 -7.89 -7.32 5.48
N VAL A 38 -6.92 -6.63 4.85
CA VAL A 38 -6.06 -7.29 3.84
C VAL A 38 -5.17 -8.37 4.46
N GLY A 39 -4.79 -8.23 5.74
CA GLY A 39 -3.94 -9.16 6.47
C GLY A 39 -4.68 -10.27 7.23
N THR A 40 -5.96 -10.10 7.52
CA THR A 40 -6.79 -11.05 8.27
C THR A 40 -7.87 -11.66 7.38
N GLU A 41 -8.96 -10.95 7.11
CA GLU A 41 -10.11 -11.41 6.32
C GLU A 41 -9.76 -11.68 4.85
N GLY A 42 -8.78 -10.96 4.34
CA GLY A 42 -8.52 -10.88 2.92
C GLY A 42 -7.49 -11.85 2.37
N ALA A 43 -6.61 -12.34 3.24
CA ALA A 43 -5.70 -13.42 2.90
C ALA A 43 -6.23 -14.80 3.34
N GLY A 44 -7.50 -14.87 3.78
CA GLY A 44 -8.16 -16.11 4.19
C GLY A 44 -7.80 -16.58 5.61
N TYR A 45 -7.27 -15.71 6.46
CA TYR A 45 -6.84 -16.06 7.81
C TYR A 45 -7.87 -15.56 8.84
N ALA A 46 -8.66 -16.49 9.37
CA ALA A 46 -9.59 -16.20 10.46
C ALA A 46 -8.86 -15.50 11.63
N PRO A 47 -9.44 -14.45 12.25
CA PRO A 47 -8.89 -13.84 13.44
C PRO A 47 -8.73 -14.89 14.54
N TYR A 48 -7.75 -14.70 15.43
CA TYR A 48 -7.70 -15.43 16.69
C TYR A 48 -8.97 -15.07 17.50
N GLU A 49 -10.01 -15.88 17.41
CA GLU A 49 -11.03 -15.94 18.44
C GLU A 49 -10.43 -16.68 19.63
N ASP A 50 -10.38 -15.97 20.75
CA ASP A 50 -9.93 -16.45 22.05
C ASP A 50 -10.85 -17.59 22.49
N GLY A 51 -10.47 -18.82 22.16
CA GLY A 51 -11.08 -20.01 22.75
C GLY A 51 -11.63 -21.06 21.80
N GLU A 52 -10.85 -21.52 20.81
CA GLU A 52 -11.03 -22.90 20.33
C GLU A 52 -9.77 -23.38 19.61
N TYR A 53 -9.36 -24.63 19.87
CA TYR A 53 -8.16 -25.25 19.29
C TYR A 53 -8.34 -25.52 17.79
N ASN A 54 -8.27 -24.48 16.96
CA ASN A 54 -8.55 -24.62 15.53
C ASN A 54 -7.33 -24.13 14.72
N ASN A 55 -6.31 -24.99 14.62
CA ASN A 55 -5.14 -24.86 13.74
C ASN A 55 -4.12 -23.77 14.08
N THR A 56 -3.40 -23.92 15.21
CA THR A 56 -2.21 -23.12 15.60
C THR A 56 -1.26 -22.83 14.43
N PHE A 57 -1.12 -23.79 13.50
CA PHE A 57 -0.29 -23.63 12.31
C PHE A 57 -0.81 -22.54 11.35
N ILE A 58 -2.11 -22.52 11.05
CA ILE A 58 -2.73 -21.54 10.14
C ILE A 58 -2.60 -20.14 10.75
N THR A 59 -2.76 -20.03 12.07
CA THR A 59 -2.73 -18.75 12.76
C THR A 59 -1.30 -18.18 12.88
N VAL A 60 -0.29 -19.02 13.14
CA VAL A 60 1.13 -18.60 13.10
C VAL A 60 1.53 -18.14 11.70
N VAL A 61 1.10 -18.86 10.66
CA VAL A 61 1.36 -18.48 9.26
C VAL A 61 0.68 -17.15 8.91
N GLY A 62 -0.56 -16.94 9.34
CA GLY A 62 -1.29 -15.69 9.14
C GLY A 62 -0.59 -14.46 9.76
N VAL A 63 -0.06 -14.59 10.98
CA VAL A 63 0.70 -13.51 11.64
C VAL A 63 1.98 -13.18 10.87
N ILE A 64 2.69 -14.20 10.40
CA ILE A 64 3.90 -14.02 9.59
C ILE A 64 3.57 -13.30 8.28
N ILE A 65 2.53 -13.71 7.58
CA ILE A 65 2.10 -13.09 6.32
C ILE A 65 1.64 -11.64 6.54
N LYS A 66 0.85 -11.36 7.58
CA LYS A 66 0.44 -9.99 7.96
C LYS A 66 1.66 -9.10 8.21
N ALA A 67 2.66 -9.60 8.94
CA ALA A 67 3.91 -8.89 9.16
C ALA A 67 4.65 -8.61 7.84
N PHE A 68 4.78 -9.61 6.96
CA PHE A 68 5.42 -9.45 5.66
C PHE A 68 4.67 -8.46 4.74
N LEU A 69 3.35 -8.55 4.64
CA LEU A 69 2.53 -7.63 3.82
C LEU A 69 2.64 -6.19 4.32
N SER A 70 2.61 -5.98 5.64
CA SER A 70 2.77 -4.64 6.23
C SER A 70 4.13 -4.02 5.89
N LEU A 71 5.20 -4.83 5.95
CA LEU A 71 6.54 -4.40 5.58
C LEU A 71 6.63 -4.12 4.07
N LEU A 72 6.04 -4.99 3.25
CA LEU A 72 6.02 -4.84 1.79
C LEU A 72 5.34 -3.55 1.37
N GLY A 73 4.18 -3.22 1.96
CA GLY A 73 3.45 -1.98 1.67
C GLY A 73 4.30 -0.73 1.92
N VAL A 74 5.01 -0.70 3.05
CA VAL A 74 5.94 0.40 3.37
C VAL A 74 7.08 0.48 2.36
N ILE A 75 7.66 -0.66 1.97
CA ILE A 75 8.74 -0.72 0.97
C ILE A 75 8.27 -0.17 -0.38
N PHE A 76 7.07 -0.53 -0.85
CA PHE A 76 6.53 -0.02 -2.10
C PHE A 76 6.38 1.51 -2.09
N ILE A 77 5.89 2.08 -0.99
CA ILE A 77 5.79 3.53 -0.83
C ILE A 77 7.17 4.19 -0.89
N VAL A 78 8.16 3.63 -0.18
CA VAL A 78 9.53 4.15 -0.18
C VAL A 78 10.16 4.08 -1.58
N LEU A 79 9.95 2.99 -2.32
CA LEU A 79 10.46 2.84 -3.68
C LEU A 79 9.84 3.85 -4.65
N ILE A 80 8.54 4.12 -4.53
CA ILE A 80 7.84 5.13 -5.34
C ILE A 80 8.39 6.53 -5.01
N LEU A 81 8.60 6.85 -3.73
CA LEU A 81 9.19 8.12 -3.30
C LEU A 81 10.64 8.27 -3.79
N PHE A 82 11.45 7.21 -3.71
CA PHE A 82 12.84 7.23 -4.19
C PHE A 82 12.92 7.37 -5.71
N GLY A 83 12.06 6.65 -6.45
CA GLY A 83 11.93 6.80 -7.90
C GLY A 83 11.46 8.21 -8.27
N GLY A 84 10.47 8.75 -7.55
CA GLY A 84 9.96 10.10 -7.75
C GLY A 84 11.02 11.18 -7.48
N TYR A 85 11.80 11.03 -6.41
CA TYR A 85 12.92 11.91 -6.09
C TYR A 85 13.96 11.90 -7.22
N ASN A 86 14.40 10.71 -7.65
CA ASN A 86 15.36 10.58 -8.75
C ASN A 86 14.84 11.17 -10.06
N TRP A 87 13.53 11.03 -10.32
CA TRP A 87 12.90 11.63 -11.50
C TRP A 87 12.93 13.16 -11.44
N MET A 88 12.63 13.75 -10.28
CA MET A 88 12.68 15.21 -10.08
C MET A 88 14.11 15.77 -10.13
N THR A 89 15.12 15.02 -9.68
CA THR A 89 16.52 15.45 -9.68
C THR A 89 17.28 15.14 -10.98
N ALA A 90 16.65 14.52 -11.98
CA ALA A 90 17.31 14.12 -13.22
C ALA A 90 17.76 15.29 -14.10
N ALA A 91 17.25 16.52 -13.87
CA ALA A 91 17.72 17.76 -14.50
C ALA A 91 17.88 17.74 -16.04
N GLY A 92 17.12 16.89 -16.74
CA GLY A 92 17.17 16.75 -18.21
C GLY A 92 18.01 15.59 -18.73
N ASP A 93 18.64 14.79 -17.85
CA ASP A 93 19.33 13.55 -18.21
C ASP A 93 18.29 12.45 -18.53
N GLU A 94 18.12 12.15 -19.82
CA GLU A 94 17.16 11.15 -20.31
C GLU A 94 17.38 9.75 -19.71
N GLN A 95 18.63 9.34 -19.45
CA GLN A 95 18.91 8.04 -18.87
C GLN A 95 18.40 7.96 -17.43
N LYS A 96 18.63 9.02 -16.64
CA LYS A 96 18.13 9.08 -15.26
C LYS A 96 16.61 9.16 -15.20
N VAL A 97 16.00 9.91 -16.11
CA VAL A 97 14.53 9.98 -16.22
C VAL A 97 13.95 8.62 -16.56
N SER A 98 14.51 7.92 -17.55
CA SER A 98 14.06 6.59 -17.97
C SER A 98 14.17 5.59 -16.82
N LYS A 99 15.33 5.54 -16.15
CA LYS A 99 15.56 4.62 -15.02
C LYS A 99 14.63 4.90 -13.82
N ALA A 100 14.37 6.17 -13.52
CA ALA A 100 13.46 6.56 -12.45
C ALA A 100 12.02 6.14 -12.76
N LYS A 101 11.55 6.38 -14.00
CA LYS A 101 10.23 5.92 -14.47
C LYS A 101 10.12 4.40 -14.43
N ASP A 102 11.14 3.68 -14.88
CA ASP A 102 11.19 2.22 -14.83
C ASP A 102 11.03 1.69 -13.40
N THR A 103 11.69 2.34 -12.45
CA THR A 103 11.60 1.98 -11.02
C THR A 103 10.19 2.20 -10.49
N ILE A 104 9.57 3.34 -10.79
CA ILE A 104 8.19 3.65 -10.37
C ILE A 104 7.21 2.67 -11.01
N SER A 105 7.33 2.40 -12.32
CA SER A 105 6.46 1.46 -13.03
C SER A 105 6.54 0.05 -12.45
N ARG A 106 7.75 -0.44 -12.15
CA ARG A 106 7.93 -1.76 -11.51
C ARG A 106 7.32 -1.81 -10.11
N ALA A 107 7.50 -0.75 -9.32
CA ALA A 107 6.89 -0.65 -7.99
C ALA A 107 5.35 -0.64 -8.07
N LEU A 108 4.78 0.10 -9.01
CA LEU A 108 3.34 0.14 -9.26
C LEU A 108 2.79 -1.21 -9.72
N ILE A 109 3.47 -1.90 -10.63
CA ILE A 109 3.07 -3.24 -11.09
C ILE A 109 3.05 -4.21 -9.91
N GLY A 110 4.08 -4.19 -9.05
CA GLY A 110 4.12 -5.02 -7.85
C GLY A 110 2.95 -4.71 -6.90
N LEU A 111 2.63 -3.44 -6.69
CA LEU A 111 1.49 -3.03 -5.87
C LEU A 111 0.15 -3.49 -6.46
N ILE A 112 -0.03 -3.33 -7.77
CA ILE A 112 -1.23 -3.78 -8.48
C ILE A 112 -1.41 -5.29 -8.37
N ILE A 113 -0.32 -6.06 -8.45
CA ILE A 113 -0.39 -7.53 -8.30
C ILE A 113 -0.84 -7.90 -6.88
N VAL A 114 -0.31 -7.25 -5.84
CA VAL A 114 -0.71 -7.53 -4.45
C VAL A 114 -2.19 -7.21 -4.23
N VAL A 115 -2.64 -6.03 -4.65
CA VAL A 115 -4.04 -5.61 -4.54
C VAL A 115 -4.95 -6.46 -5.42
N GLY A 116 -4.52 -6.77 -6.64
CA GLY A 116 -5.25 -7.60 -7.59
C GLY A 116 -5.39 -9.05 -7.12
N SER A 117 -4.37 -9.61 -6.50
CA SER A 117 -4.44 -10.94 -5.86
C SER A 117 -5.54 -10.98 -4.81
N PHE A 118 -5.66 -9.92 -4.00
CA PHE A 118 -6.71 -9.82 -3.00
C PHE A 118 -8.11 -9.71 -3.64
N ALA A 119 -8.24 -8.88 -4.68
CA ALA A 119 -9.51 -8.75 -5.41
C ALA A 119 -9.95 -10.08 -6.04
N ILE A 120 -9.01 -10.85 -6.60
CA ILE A 120 -9.29 -12.18 -7.16
C ILE A 120 -9.71 -13.17 -6.07
N TRP A 121 -9.02 -13.19 -4.93
CA TRP A 121 -9.40 -14.03 -3.79
C TRP A 121 -10.83 -13.76 -3.34
N GLN A 122 -11.17 -12.48 -3.10
CA GLN A 122 -12.52 -12.08 -2.72
C GLN A 122 -13.56 -12.42 -3.78
N PHE A 123 -13.23 -12.26 -5.06
CA PHE A 123 -14.14 -12.64 -6.14
C PHE A 123 -14.46 -14.14 -6.09
N ILE A 124 -13.45 -14.99 -5.89
CA ILE A 124 -13.63 -16.44 -5.79
C ILE A 124 -14.37 -16.83 -4.51
N SER A 125 -13.99 -16.30 -3.35
CA SER A 125 -14.65 -16.60 -2.08
C SER A 125 -16.13 -16.21 -2.09
N ASN A 126 -16.45 -15.01 -2.59
CA ASN A 126 -17.84 -14.58 -2.70
C ASN A 126 -18.63 -15.40 -3.72
N ALA A 127 -18.01 -15.79 -4.84
CA ALA A 127 -18.66 -16.66 -5.82
C ALA A 127 -19.01 -18.04 -5.25
N ILE A 128 -18.12 -18.62 -4.43
CA ILE A 128 -18.33 -19.94 -3.81
C ILE A 128 -19.35 -19.85 -2.66
N ILE A 129 -19.31 -18.80 -1.83
CA ILE A 129 -20.23 -18.62 -0.70
C ILE A 129 -21.67 -18.32 -1.18
N LEU A 130 -21.84 -17.73 -2.36
CA LEU A 130 -23.17 -17.47 -2.94
C LEU A 130 -23.84 -18.73 -3.55
N GLU A 131 -23.11 -19.83 -3.75
CA GLU A 131 -23.63 -21.09 -4.32
C GLU A 131 -24.10 -22.11 -3.26
N ILE A 132 -23.95 -21.83 -1.96
CA ILE A 132 -24.40 -22.67 -0.83
C ILE A 132 -25.46 -21.92 -0.04
#